data_AF-A0A3B0JHQ9-F1
#
_entry.id   AF-A0A3B0JHQ9-F1
#
_cell.length_a   1.000
_cell.length_b   1.000
_cell.length_c   1.000
_cell.angle_alpha   90.00
_cell.angle_beta   90.00
_cell.angle_gamma   90.00
#
_symmetry.space_group_name_H-M   'P 1'
#
loop_
_entity.id
_entity.type
_entity.pdbx_description
1 polymer ?
#
loop_
_entity_poly.entity_id
_entity_poly.type
_entity_poly.pdbx_seq_one_letter_code
_entity_poly.pdbx_strand_id
1 'polypeptide(L)'
;MIGWISNFFNIFSSEEKNSPLEKNNNSFSNSTESLLVQSTKKNPQLDDQSRTDASPQINLQFSEDDVKNVLQDFEKLDYNDSKCFNKIAEKYKKERGLFDYVVLSKQKEIINILDNKLPDLKGQEEFRKRLGEYIYFRIKDGMSYGEKLQSTLQFLKGKAEEVLSDFKNLRFDFKDNKCEDPNDYVNYNSGRPADPFDKIANYYRRKRDIFLFNYAILSQQEEIMNILDKKFTNEDQKKNFENRLGRYLIRIEEGMNDAKEFLKEDGLVGFFDGRYWPGENAEVNHYDNLSVNIIKPEKSLETSHLFTYKIERMKRNKNEVKRAKIYSDGKLIVTIEKNDKQQRNYCFEKDAICNMKIEWSAEDEKGNSVNCFISLNVNSGDIKVGQATINGEDIGLEEILELARQNKDVLMEGKILHEFLEEYLEQDVQSQEDIIKRCDETPGTKLDNLEIGQFSFSPLSEEEIEEEERREYENSWAASGRG
;
A
#
# COMPACT_ATOMS: atom_id res chain seq x y z
N MET A 1 6.46 -10.35 -47.07
CA MET A 1 6.09 -9.16 -47.84
C MET A 1 4.57 -9.15 -47.90
N ILE A 2 3.93 -8.20 -47.19
CA ILE A 2 2.55 -7.68 -47.36
C ILE A 2 1.46 -8.76 -47.51
N GLY A 3 0.52 -9.00 -46.59
CA GLY A 3 -0.08 -8.16 -45.58
C GLY A 3 -1.57 -8.48 -45.59
N TRP A 4 -2.13 -9.01 -44.51
CA TRP A 4 -3.57 -9.19 -44.36
C TRP A 4 -4.00 -8.47 -43.08
N ILE A 5 -4.55 -7.28 -43.28
CA ILE A 5 -5.35 -6.54 -42.31
C ILE A 5 -6.78 -7.02 -42.51
N SER A 6 -7.42 -7.51 -41.44
CA SER A 6 -8.88 -7.63 -41.41
C SER A 6 -9.43 -7.37 -40.01
N ASN A 7 -10.15 -6.25 -39.92
CA ASN A 7 -11.43 -6.04 -39.24
C ASN A 7 -11.55 -6.17 -37.71
N PHE A 8 -11.57 -5.01 -37.04
CA PHE A 8 -12.38 -4.77 -35.83
C PHE A 8 -12.95 -3.35 -35.84
N PHE A 9 -14.07 -3.14 -36.55
CA PHE A 9 -14.91 -1.94 -36.46
C PHE A 9 -16.34 -2.22 -35.97
N ASN A 10 -16.63 -3.43 -35.45
CA ASN A 10 -18.00 -3.86 -35.16
C ASN A 10 -18.46 -3.75 -33.69
N ILE A 11 -17.88 -2.88 -32.85
CA ILE A 11 -18.39 -2.66 -31.48
C ILE A 11 -19.18 -1.34 -31.34
N PHE A 12 -19.26 -0.50 -32.39
CA PHE A 12 -19.99 0.77 -32.32
C PHE A 12 -20.87 1.03 -33.55
N SER A 13 -22.05 0.41 -33.61
CA SER A 13 -23.23 0.99 -34.29
C SER A 13 -24.48 0.13 -34.14
N SER A 14 -25.57 0.75 -33.69
CA SER A 14 -26.92 0.35 -34.04
C SER A 14 -27.76 1.60 -34.29
N GLU A 15 -28.29 1.65 -35.51
CA GLU A 15 -29.48 2.36 -36.02
C GLU A 15 -29.48 3.89 -36.07
N GLU A 16 -29.39 4.43 -37.30
CA GLU A 16 -30.56 5.01 -37.98
C GLU A 16 -30.31 5.11 -39.50
N LYS A 17 -31.27 4.66 -40.31
CA LYS A 17 -31.32 4.83 -41.76
C LYS A 17 -32.18 6.05 -42.08
N ASN A 18 -31.69 6.96 -42.93
CA ASN A 18 -32.29 7.32 -44.23
C ASN A 18 -31.44 8.37 -44.97
N SER A 19 -31.21 8.09 -46.26
CA SER A 19 -30.38 8.82 -47.26
C SER A 19 -31.10 10.08 -47.84
N PRO A 20 -30.60 10.79 -48.89
CA PRO A 20 -29.29 10.74 -49.58
C PRO A 20 -28.61 12.09 -49.98
N LEU A 21 -27.32 11.96 -50.34
CA LEU A 21 -26.48 12.68 -51.34
C LEU A 21 -26.55 14.20 -51.53
N GLU A 22 -25.36 14.84 -51.47
CA GLU A 22 -24.86 15.67 -52.58
C GLU A 22 -23.32 15.70 -52.66
N LYS A 23 -22.80 15.59 -53.88
CA LYS A 23 -21.38 15.72 -54.26
C LYS A 23 -21.00 17.21 -54.27
N ASN A 24 -19.74 17.55 -53.98
CA ASN A 24 -18.97 18.38 -54.92
C ASN A 24 -17.47 18.43 -54.62
N ASN A 25 -16.73 18.44 -55.73
CA ASN A 25 -15.29 18.58 -55.89
C ASN A 25 -14.79 19.97 -55.45
N ASN A 26 -13.53 20.08 -55.02
CA ASN A 26 -12.53 20.81 -55.80
C ASN A 26 -11.12 20.72 -55.18
N SER A 27 -10.19 20.40 -56.07
CA SER A 27 -8.74 20.57 -56.02
C SER A 27 -8.30 22.03 -55.81
N PHE A 28 -7.11 22.24 -55.25
CA PHE A 28 -5.99 22.87 -55.98
C PHE A 28 -4.65 22.72 -55.24
N SER A 29 -3.62 22.43 -56.04
CA SER A 29 -2.18 22.36 -55.75
C SER A 29 -1.59 23.76 -55.46
N ASN A 30 -0.35 23.99 -55.00
CA ASN A 30 0.92 23.58 -55.60
C ASN A 30 2.13 24.09 -54.77
N SER A 31 3.22 23.31 -54.74
CA SER A 31 4.67 23.66 -54.89
C SER A 31 5.33 24.69 -53.93
N THR A 32 6.59 24.58 -53.48
CA THR A 32 7.81 24.16 -54.20
C THR A 32 8.98 23.89 -53.24
N GLU A 33 9.92 23.08 -53.72
CA GLU A 33 11.16 22.54 -53.14
C GLU A 33 12.34 23.51 -52.92
N SER A 34 13.38 22.92 -52.29
CA SER A 34 14.84 23.04 -52.56
C SER A 34 15.66 23.73 -51.45
N LEU A 35 16.90 23.36 -51.11
CA LEU A 35 17.88 22.40 -51.63
C LEU A 35 19.04 22.21 -50.62
N LEU A 36 19.73 21.09 -50.77
CA LEU A 36 20.97 20.59 -50.13
C LEU A 36 22.14 21.56 -49.94
N VAL A 37 22.97 21.29 -48.90
CA VAL A 37 24.45 21.33 -48.97
C VAL A 37 25.06 20.18 -48.15
N GLN A 38 25.89 19.35 -48.80
CA GLN A 38 26.84 18.41 -48.19
C GLN A 38 28.26 19.02 -48.18
N SER A 39 29.11 18.66 -47.20
CA SER A 39 30.46 18.08 -47.45
C SER A 39 31.33 17.89 -46.18
N THR A 40 31.78 16.62 -46.00
CA THR A 40 33.11 16.08 -45.55
C THR A 40 33.92 16.73 -44.41
N LYS A 41 34.61 16.01 -43.48
CA LYS A 41 35.54 14.87 -43.62
C LYS A 41 35.98 14.31 -42.23
N LYS A 42 36.44 13.05 -42.23
CA LYS A 42 36.87 12.12 -41.14
C LYS A 42 37.99 12.58 -40.17
N ASN A 43 37.94 12.09 -38.91
CA ASN A 43 38.92 11.11 -38.38
C ASN A 43 38.34 10.30 -37.17
N PRO A 44 38.79 9.05 -36.91
CA PRO A 44 38.17 8.13 -35.94
C PRO A 44 39.00 7.95 -34.65
N GLN A 45 38.37 7.76 -33.50
CA GLN A 45 38.78 6.74 -32.52
C GLN A 45 37.89 6.72 -31.26
N LEU A 46 37.62 5.49 -30.82
CA LEU A 46 37.08 5.02 -29.54
C LEU A 46 35.77 5.65 -29.06
N ASP A 47 34.71 4.84 -29.00
CA ASP A 47 34.01 4.67 -27.72
C ASP A 47 33.13 3.43 -27.69
N ASP A 48 33.03 2.93 -26.46
CA ASP A 48 32.50 1.69 -25.95
C ASP A 48 31.04 1.42 -26.36
N GLN A 49 30.75 0.19 -26.81
CA GLN A 49 29.38 -0.24 -27.13
C GLN A 49 28.63 -0.64 -25.86
N SER A 50 28.07 0.34 -25.13
CA SER A 50 26.89 0.08 -24.31
C SER A 50 25.65 0.26 -25.18
N ARG A 51 25.16 -0.84 -25.76
CA ARG A 51 23.79 -0.91 -26.29
C ARG A 51 22.83 -0.79 -25.12
N THR A 52 22.41 0.44 -24.83
CA THR A 52 21.14 0.70 -24.17
C THR A 52 20.05 0.42 -25.20
N ASP A 53 19.32 -0.68 -25.02
CA ASP A 53 18.02 -0.86 -25.65
C ASP A 53 17.11 0.25 -25.12
N ALA A 54 17.04 1.34 -25.88
CA ALA A 54 16.14 2.43 -25.66
C ALA A 54 14.70 1.93 -25.90
N SER A 55 14.03 1.53 -24.82
CA SER A 55 12.57 1.47 -24.78
C SER A 55 12.03 2.85 -25.17
N PRO A 56 10.98 2.96 -26.01
CA PRO A 56 10.46 4.25 -26.43
C PRO A 56 9.74 4.92 -25.26
N GLN A 57 10.49 5.61 -24.39
CA GLN A 57 9.97 6.74 -23.64
C GLN A 57 9.65 7.83 -24.66
N ILE A 58 8.42 7.82 -25.18
CA ILE A 58 7.88 9.05 -25.73
C ILE A 58 7.53 9.91 -24.50
N ASN A 59 8.47 10.78 -24.10
CA ASN A 59 8.19 11.97 -23.29
C ASN A 59 7.21 12.87 -24.06
N LEU A 60 5.94 12.46 -24.16
CA LEU A 60 4.86 13.32 -24.60
C LEU A 60 4.57 14.28 -23.46
N GLN A 61 5.36 15.34 -23.38
CA GLN A 61 5.09 16.45 -22.47
C GLN A 61 4.01 17.32 -23.12
N PHE A 62 2.75 16.95 -22.90
CA PHE A 62 1.60 17.77 -23.25
C PHE A 62 1.60 19.06 -22.41
N SER A 63 1.04 20.15 -22.95
CA SER A 63 0.91 21.38 -22.19
C SER A 63 -0.03 21.18 -20.99
N GLU A 64 0.21 21.91 -19.90
CA GLU A 64 -0.69 21.87 -18.73
C GLU A 64 -2.11 22.33 -19.10
N ASP A 65 -2.22 23.26 -20.05
CA ASP A 65 -3.51 23.72 -20.58
C ASP A 65 -4.27 22.62 -21.31
N ASP A 66 -3.59 21.82 -22.14
CA ASP A 66 -4.22 20.69 -22.84
C ASP A 66 -4.73 19.64 -21.85
N VAL A 67 -3.91 19.28 -20.85
CA VAL A 67 -4.29 18.35 -19.77
C VAL A 67 -5.51 18.87 -19.02
N LYS A 68 -5.49 20.17 -18.66
CA LYS A 68 -6.59 20.83 -17.96
C LYS A 68 -7.87 20.85 -18.79
N ASN A 69 -7.78 21.05 -20.10
CA ASN A 69 -8.93 21.02 -21.01
C ASN A 69 -9.59 19.63 -21.02
N VAL A 70 -8.81 18.55 -21.05
CA VAL A 70 -9.35 17.19 -20.96
C VAL A 70 -10.04 16.96 -19.61
N LEU A 71 -9.42 17.37 -18.50
CA LEU A 71 -10.02 17.25 -17.17
C LEU A 71 -11.32 18.05 -17.02
N GLN A 72 -11.38 19.26 -17.59
CA GLN A 72 -12.61 20.06 -17.63
C GLN A 72 -13.71 19.38 -18.44
N ASP A 73 -13.38 18.63 -19.48
CA ASP A 73 -14.39 17.85 -20.19
C ASP A 73 -14.93 16.71 -19.33
N PHE A 74 -14.10 16.05 -18.54
CA PHE A 74 -14.59 15.10 -17.52
C PHE A 74 -15.53 15.78 -16.52
N GLU A 75 -15.26 17.02 -16.10
CA GLU A 75 -16.14 17.76 -15.18
C GLU A 75 -17.51 18.11 -15.79
N LYS A 76 -17.56 18.26 -17.12
CA LYS A 76 -18.76 18.64 -17.89
C LYS A 76 -19.56 17.43 -18.40
N LEU A 77 -19.08 16.20 -18.16
CA LEU A 77 -19.80 15.00 -18.57
C LEU A 77 -21.16 14.89 -17.86
N ASP A 78 -22.17 14.47 -18.62
CA ASP A 78 -23.43 14.00 -18.04
C ASP A 78 -23.25 12.54 -17.59
N TYR A 79 -23.00 12.36 -16.30
CA TYR A 79 -22.76 11.05 -15.71
C TYR A 79 -24.03 10.18 -15.59
N ASN A 80 -25.22 10.73 -15.89
CA ASN A 80 -26.44 9.91 -16.03
C ASN A 80 -26.42 9.09 -17.34
N ASP A 81 -25.58 9.48 -18.31
CA ASP A 81 -25.37 8.71 -19.51
C ASP A 81 -24.32 7.61 -19.29
N SER A 82 -24.76 6.36 -19.34
CA SER A 82 -23.89 5.17 -19.30
C SER A 82 -22.80 5.13 -20.38
N LYS A 83 -22.90 5.93 -21.44
CA LYS A 83 -21.91 6.06 -22.52
C LYS A 83 -21.01 7.30 -22.38
N CYS A 84 -21.08 8.06 -21.28
CA CYS A 84 -20.32 9.29 -21.09
C CYS A 84 -18.81 9.12 -21.29
N PHE A 85 -18.22 8.04 -20.78
CA PHE A 85 -16.79 7.73 -21.00
C PHE A 85 -16.46 7.50 -22.49
N ASN A 86 -17.31 6.77 -23.20
CA ASN A 86 -17.10 6.52 -24.64
C ASN A 86 -17.22 7.82 -25.45
N LYS A 87 -18.12 8.73 -25.04
CA LYS A 87 -18.28 10.04 -25.69
C LYS A 87 -17.02 10.89 -25.56
N ILE A 88 -16.41 10.96 -24.37
CA ILE A 88 -15.16 11.72 -24.21
C ILE A 88 -13.98 11.03 -24.91
N ALA A 89 -13.89 9.70 -24.88
CA ALA A 89 -12.86 8.98 -25.62
C ALA A 89 -12.95 9.21 -27.14
N GLU A 90 -14.15 9.22 -27.71
CA GLU A 90 -14.35 9.54 -29.14
C GLU A 90 -14.07 11.02 -29.47
N LYS A 91 -14.39 11.96 -28.54
CA LYS A 91 -14.05 13.38 -28.70
C LYS A 91 -12.55 13.56 -28.95
N TYR A 92 -11.71 12.85 -28.19
CA TYR A 92 -10.25 12.94 -28.26
C TYR A 92 -9.60 11.89 -29.18
N LYS A 93 -10.36 11.29 -30.10
CA LYS A 93 -9.84 10.24 -30.98
C LYS A 93 -8.68 10.71 -31.88
N LYS A 94 -8.67 12.00 -32.26
CA LYS A 94 -7.62 12.62 -33.07
C LYS A 94 -6.40 12.98 -32.22
N GLU A 95 -6.62 13.43 -30.99
CA GLU A 95 -5.59 13.71 -29.99
C GLU A 95 -5.42 12.52 -29.02
N ARG A 96 -5.46 11.28 -29.53
CA ARG A 96 -5.50 10.07 -28.69
C ARG A 96 -4.35 9.99 -27.67
N GLY A 97 -3.15 10.40 -28.07
CA GLY A 97 -1.99 10.41 -27.17
C GLY A 97 -2.19 11.32 -25.94
N LEU A 98 -2.86 12.47 -26.11
CA LEU A 98 -3.19 13.37 -25.00
C LEU A 98 -4.18 12.71 -24.06
N PHE A 99 -5.23 12.12 -24.62
CA PHE A 99 -6.25 11.45 -23.81
C PHE A 99 -5.68 10.25 -23.05
N ASP A 100 -4.84 9.44 -23.71
CA ASP A 100 -4.11 8.34 -23.06
C ASP A 100 -3.25 8.84 -21.91
N TYR A 101 -2.47 9.89 -22.14
CA TYR A 101 -1.64 10.48 -21.10
C TYR A 101 -2.48 10.97 -19.91
N VAL A 102 -3.58 11.67 -20.16
CA VAL A 102 -4.45 12.17 -19.08
C VAL A 102 -5.09 11.00 -18.32
N VAL A 103 -5.62 10.00 -19.01
CA VAL A 103 -6.24 8.82 -18.38
C VAL A 103 -5.27 8.05 -17.50
N LEU A 104 -4.01 7.88 -17.95
CA LEU A 104 -3.02 7.06 -17.26
C LEU A 104 -2.25 7.85 -16.18
N SER A 105 -1.98 9.14 -16.39
CA SER A 105 -1.17 9.95 -15.46
C SER A 105 -2.00 10.79 -14.48
N LYS A 106 -3.27 11.07 -14.81
CA LYS A 106 -4.18 11.91 -14.02
C LYS A 106 -5.39 11.15 -13.48
N GLN A 107 -5.24 9.85 -13.27
CA GLN A 107 -6.34 8.98 -12.84
C GLN A 107 -6.96 9.42 -11.50
N LYS A 108 -6.14 9.77 -10.49
CA LYS A 108 -6.64 10.31 -9.21
C LYS A 108 -7.54 11.54 -9.41
N GLU A 109 -7.19 12.41 -10.35
CA GLU A 109 -7.94 13.63 -10.66
C GLU A 109 -9.28 13.28 -11.33
N ILE A 110 -9.27 12.36 -12.32
CA ILE A 110 -10.49 11.85 -12.98
C ILE A 110 -11.43 11.19 -11.98
N ILE A 111 -10.90 10.37 -11.07
CA ILE A 111 -11.66 9.67 -10.02
C ILE A 111 -12.25 10.67 -9.01
N ASN A 112 -11.51 11.71 -8.64
CA ASN A 112 -12.03 12.75 -7.77
C ASN A 112 -13.18 13.52 -8.44
N ILE A 113 -13.06 13.83 -9.74
CA ILE A 113 -14.15 14.44 -10.52
C ILE A 113 -15.38 13.52 -10.50
N LEU A 114 -15.18 12.23 -10.78
CA LEU A 114 -16.25 11.23 -10.77
C LEU A 114 -16.98 11.20 -9.42
N ASP A 115 -16.24 11.02 -8.33
CA ASP A 115 -16.79 10.89 -6.98
C ASP A 115 -17.41 12.20 -6.45
N ASN A 116 -17.05 13.35 -7.02
CA ASN A 116 -17.73 14.63 -6.75
C ASN A 116 -19.07 14.74 -7.49
N LYS A 117 -19.17 14.14 -8.68
CA LYS A 117 -20.32 14.32 -9.60
C LYS A 117 -21.38 13.24 -9.43
N LEU A 118 -20.99 12.04 -9.03
CA LEU A 118 -21.89 10.90 -8.83
C LEU A 118 -22.18 10.70 -7.33
N PRO A 119 -23.43 10.88 -6.89
CA PRO A 119 -23.80 10.76 -5.48
C PRO A 119 -23.96 9.31 -5.00
N ASP A 120 -24.13 8.34 -5.92
CA ASP A 120 -24.31 6.93 -5.57
C ASP A 120 -23.12 6.06 -6.00
N LEU A 121 -22.77 5.09 -5.16
CA LEU A 121 -21.65 4.18 -5.35
C LEU A 121 -21.81 3.30 -6.60
N LYS A 122 -23.05 2.99 -7.00
CA LYS A 122 -23.30 2.11 -8.15
C LYS A 122 -22.93 2.81 -9.46
N GLY A 123 -23.28 4.08 -9.62
CA GLY A 123 -22.84 4.90 -10.75
C GLY A 123 -21.32 5.04 -10.80
N GLN A 124 -20.68 5.29 -9.65
CA GLN A 124 -19.22 5.40 -9.57
C GLN A 124 -18.53 4.10 -10.03
N GLU A 125 -19.00 2.93 -9.60
CA GLU A 125 -18.43 1.65 -10.00
C GLU A 125 -18.62 1.32 -11.49
N GLU A 126 -19.76 1.69 -12.11
CA GLU A 126 -19.94 1.47 -13.56
C GLU A 126 -18.97 2.33 -14.37
N PHE A 127 -18.66 3.55 -13.92
CA PHE A 127 -17.63 4.35 -14.56
C PHE A 127 -16.22 3.73 -14.39
N ARG A 128 -15.85 3.32 -13.17
CA ARG A 128 -14.57 2.63 -12.92
C ARG A 128 -14.40 1.39 -13.79
N LYS A 129 -15.49 0.66 -14.04
CA LYS A 129 -15.49 -0.47 -14.95
C LYS A 129 -15.11 -0.06 -16.38
N ARG A 130 -15.72 1.01 -16.93
CA ARG A 130 -15.37 1.53 -18.27
C ARG A 130 -13.96 2.07 -18.36
N LEU A 131 -13.53 2.80 -17.33
CA LEU A 131 -12.16 3.28 -17.22
C LEU A 131 -11.16 2.10 -17.17
N GLY A 132 -11.49 1.04 -16.44
CA GLY A 132 -10.65 -0.15 -16.32
C GLY A 132 -10.55 -0.93 -17.63
N GLU A 133 -11.68 -1.07 -18.34
CA GLU A 133 -11.72 -1.63 -19.71
C GLU A 133 -10.77 -0.85 -20.65
N TYR A 134 -10.80 0.49 -20.57
CA TYR A 134 -9.93 1.35 -21.37
C TYR A 134 -8.45 1.19 -21.01
N ILE A 135 -8.09 1.30 -19.72
CA ILE A 135 -6.71 1.21 -19.24
C ILE A 135 -6.09 -0.12 -19.68
N TYR A 136 -6.78 -1.22 -19.44
CA TYR A 136 -6.28 -2.54 -19.80
C TYR A 136 -6.04 -2.67 -21.32
N PHE A 137 -6.97 -2.15 -22.13
CA PHE A 137 -6.79 -2.15 -23.58
C PHE A 137 -5.53 -1.39 -24.02
N ARG A 138 -5.24 -0.24 -23.40
CA ARG A 138 -4.02 0.54 -23.71
C ARG A 138 -2.74 -0.16 -23.26
N ILE A 139 -2.76 -0.85 -22.13
CA ILE A 139 -1.64 -1.68 -21.67
C ILE A 139 -1.32 -2.77 -22.69
N LYS A 140 -2.36 -3.46 -23.20
CA LYS A 140 -2.21 -4.49 -24.24
C LYS A 140 -1.61 -3.94 -25.55
N ASP A 141 -1.85 -2.67 -25.85
CA ASP A 141 -1.23 -1.96 -26.97
C ASP A 141 0.23 -1.53 -26.68
N GLY A 142 0.82 -1.97 -25.56
CA GLY A 142 2.21 -1.72 -25.20
C GLY A 142 2.44 -0.46 -24.36
N MET A 143 1.38 0.15 -23.81
CA MET A 143 1.54 1.29 -22.91
C MET A 143 1.93 0.84 -21.50
N SER A 144 2.83 1.60 -20.88
CA SER A 144 3.21 1.36 -19.49
C SER A 144 2.16 1.89 -18.52
N TYR A 145 1.89 1.14 -17.46
CA TYR A 145 0.95 1.52 -16.39
C TYR A 145 1.53 1.19 -15.03
N GLY A 146 1.37 2.12 -14.08
CA GLY A 146 1.67 1.85 -12.68
C GLY A 146 3.16 1.79 -12.32
N GLU A 147 4.08 2.22 -13.18
CA GLU A 147 5.55 2.22 -12.91
C GLU A 147 5.91 2.88 -11.58
N LYS A 148 5.25 4.00 -11.23
CA LYS A 148 5.47 4.70 -9.97
C LYS A 148 5.02 3.86 -8.76
N LEU A 149 3.91 3.15 -8.88
CA LEU A 149 3.40 2.25 -7.85
C LEU A 149 4.29 1.01 -7.73
N GLN A 150 4.68 0.43 -8.87
CA GLN A 150 5.64 -0.67 -8.94
C GLN A 150 6.97 -0.32 -8.28
N SER A 151 7.49 0.88 -8.55
CA SER A 151 8.74 1.37 -7.96
C SER A 151 8.63 1.50 -6.43
N THR A 152 7.46 1.91 -5.93
CA THR A 152 7.18 1.96 -4.49
C THR A 152 7.22 0.56 -3.84
N LEU A 153 6.93 -0.48 -4.61
CA LEU A 153 6.89 -1.88 -4.17
C LEU A 153 8.12 -2.69 -4.59
N GLN A 154 9.18 -2.03 -5.10
CA GLN A 154 10.33 -2.71 -5.71
C GLN A 154 11.10 -3.62 -4.74
N PHE A 155 10.98 -3.40 -3.43
CA PHE A 155 11.53 -4.27 -2.40
C PHE A 155 11.01 -5.71 -2.47
N LEU A 156 9.91 -5.96 -3.20
CA LEU A 156 9.30 -7.28 -3.40
C LEU A 156 9.73 -8.00 -4.69
N LYS A 157 10.60 -7.39 -5.50
CA LYS A 157 10.99 -7.90 -6.84
C LYS A 157 11.41 -9.37 -6.84
N GLY A 158 12.16 -9.81 -5.84
CA GLY A 158 12.67 -11.18 -5.73
C GLY A 158 11.61 -12.24 -5.38
N LYS A 159 10.41 -11.82 -4.95
CA LYS A 159 9.35 -12.72 -4.46
C LYS A 159 8.20 -12.89 -5.47
N ALA A 160 8.18 -12.15 -6.58
CA ALA A 160 7.05 -12.13 -7.53
C ALA A 160 6.74 -13.47 -8.20
N GLU A 161 7.75 -14.35 -8.36
CA GLU A 161 7.55 -15.70 -8.93
C GLU A 161 6.63 -16.56 -8.06
N GLU A 162 6.51 -16.27 -6.75
CA GLU A 162 5.54 -16.95 -5.87
C GLU A 162 4.11 -16.74 -6.37
N VAL A 163 3.77 -15.50 -6.74
CA VAL A 163 2.44 -15.15 -7.27
C VAL A 163 2.23 -15.82 -8.64
N LEU A 164 3.24 -15.83 -9.50
CA LEU A 164 3.15 -16.51 -10.80
C LEU A 164 2.96 -18.02 -10.65
N SER A 165 3.62 -18.65 -9.67
CA SER A 165 3.41 -20.05 -9.31
C SER A 165 1.98 -20.32 -8.87
N ASP A 166 1.40 -19.44 -8.04
CA ASP A 166 0.00 -19.56 -7.63
C ASP A 166 -0.95 -19.45 -8.84
N PHE A 167 -0.72 -18.52 -9.78
CA PHE A 167 -1.43 -18.47 -11.06
C PHE A 167 -1.31 -19.76 -11.90
N LYS A 168 -0.12 -20.37 -11.96
CA LYS A 168 0.11 -21.65 -12.65
C LYS A 168 -0.63 -22.81 -11.98
N ASN A 169 -0.74 -22.82 -10.66
CA ASN A 169 -1.35 -23.90 -9.89
C ASN A 169 -2.85 -23.75 -9.64
N LEU A 170 -3.39 -22.54 -9.82
CA LEU A 170 -4.83 -22.28 -9.73
C LEU A 170 -5.62 -23.15 -10.71
N ARG A 171 -6.66 -23.82 -10.18
CA ARG A 171 -7.66 -24.53 -10.98
C ARG A 171 -8.73 -23.53 -11.42
N PHE A 172 -8.88 -23.38 -12.74
CA PHE A 172 -9.81 -22.44 -13.38
C PHE A 172 -11.05 -23.15 -13.93
N ASP A 173 -11.49 -24.27 -13.35
CA ASP A 173 -12.72 -24.95 -13.74
C ASP A 173 -13.96 -24.19 -13.25
N PHE A 174 -14.43 -23.25 -14.08
CA PHE A 174 -15.49 -22.29 -13.80
C PHE A 174 -16.89 -22.83 -13.43
N LYS A 175 -17.12 -24.15 -13.41
CA LYS A 175 -18.42 -24.72 -13.05
C LYS A 175 -18.70 -24.71 -11.54
N ASP A 176 -17.65 -24.72 -10.71
CA ASP A 176 -17.76 -24.68 -9.24
C ASP A 176 -17.28 -23.33 -8.64
N ASN A 177 -17.15 -22.29 -9.48
CA ASN A 177 -16.56 -21.00 -9.10
C ASN A 177 -17.49 -20.07 -8.33
N LYS A 178 -18.35 -20.61 -7.47
CA LYS A 178 -18.98 -19.83 -6.42
C LYS A 178 -17.95 -19.50 -5.36
N CYS A 179 -17.73 -18.21 -5.14
CA CYS A 179 -17.27 -17.77 -3.83
C CYS A 179 -18.51 -17.69 -2.96
N GLU A 180 -18.71 -18.73 -2.17
CA GLU A 180 -19.81 -18.83 -1.21
C GLU A 180 -19.45 -18.15 0.12
N ASP A 181 -18.28 -17.50 0.19
CA ASP A 181 -17.83 -16.81 1.39
C ASP A 181 -18.48 -15.42 1.49
N PRO A 182 -19.39 -15.20 2.45
CA PRO A 182 -20.02 -13.90 2.66
C PRO A 182 -19.04 -12.79 3.10
N ASN A 183 -17.80 -13.16 3.47
CA ASN A 183 -16.74 -12.23 3.81
C ASN A 183 -15.87 -11.84 2.61
N ASP A 184 -16.24 -12.20 1.37
CA ASP A 184 -15.50 -11.82 0.18
C ASP A 184 -15.57 -10.30 -0.05
N TYR A 185 -14.50 -9.60 0.34
CA TYR A 185 -14.36 -8.15 0.18
C TYR A 185 -14.02 -7.74 -1.27
N VAL A 186 -13.68 -8.71 -2.11
CA VAL A 186 -13.14 -8.57 -3.49
C VAL A 186 -14.07 -9.21 -4.51
N ASN A 187 -15.36 -9.29 -4.19
CA ASN A 187 -16.31 -9.80 -5.17
C ASN A 187 -16.61 -8.71 -6.22
N TYR A 188 -15.89 -8.74 -7.34
CA TYR A 188 -16.12 -7.84 -8.49
C TYR A 188 -17.42 -8.13 -9.26
N ASN A 189 -18.15 -9.18 -8.85
CA ASN A 189 -19.41 -9.55 -9.46
C ASN A 189 -20.53 -9.15 -8.52
N SER A 190 -21.44 -8.28 -8.97
CA SER A 190 -22.61 -7.75 -8.26
C SER A 190 -23.43 -8.82 -7.51
N GLY A 191 -22.99 -9.25 -6.34
CA GLY A 191 -23.54 -10.41 -5.63
C GLY A 191 -23.45 -11.75 -6.38
N ARG A 192 -22.45 -11.98 -7.25
CA ARG A 192 -22.32 -13.25 -8.01
C ARG A 192 -21.06 -14.06 -7.61
N PRO A 193 -20.97 -15.34 -7.97
CA PRO A 193 -19.81 -16.23 -7.75
C PRO A 193 -18.45 -15.57 -8.04
N ALA A 194 -17.51 -15.50 -7.08
CA ALA A 194 -16.19 -14.90 -7.34
C ALA A 194 -15.27 -15.78 -8.20
N ASP A 195 -14.50 -15.09 -9.05
CA ASP A 195 -13.61 -15.69 -10.04
C ASP A 195 -12.29 -16.17 -9.41
N PRO A 196 -11.54 -17.10 -10.03
CA PRO A 196 -10.24 -17.51 -9.53
C PRO A 196 -9.24 -16.36 -9.29
N PHE A 197 -9.29 -15.28 -10.07
CA PHE A 197 -8.56 -14.03 -9.83
C PHE A 197 -8.95 -13.38 -8.50
N ASP A 198 -10.25 -13.31 -8.22
CA ASP A 198 -10.78 -12.75 -6.98
C ASP A 198 -10.40 -13.66 -5.80
N LYS A 199 -10.38 -14.98 -6.02
CA LYS A 199 -9.93 -15.97 -5.02
C LYS A 199 -8.45 -15.81 -4.68
N ILE A 200 -7.57 -15.67 -5.67
CA ILE A 200 -6.14 -15.44 -5.40
C ILE A 200 -5.92 -14.08 -4.75
N ALA A 201 -6.58 -13.02 -5.23
CA ALA A 201 -6.49 -11.71 -4.60
C ALA A 201 -6.93 -11.76 -3.13
N ASN A 202 -8.06 -12.42 -2.82
CA ASN A 202 -8.52 -12.64 -1.44
C ASN A 202 -7.56 -13.51 -0.62
N TYR A 203 -6.97 -14.55 -1.21
CA TYR A 203 -5.97 -15.37 -0.55
C TYR A 203 -4.79 -14.51 -0.10
N TYR A 204 -4.29 -13.63 -0.98
CA TYR A 204 -3.23 -12.71 -0.62
C TYR A 204 -3.66 -11.66 0.40
N ARG A 205 -4.88 -11.11 0.31
CA ARG A 205 -5.39 -10.18 1.33
C ARG A 205 -5.52 -10.78 2.72
N ARG A 206 -5.92 -12.06 2.81
CA ARG A 206 -6.27 -12.69 4.09
C ARG A 206 -5.14 -13.49 4.70
N LYS A 207 -4.35 -14.17 3.88
CA LYS A 207 -3.43 -15.22 4.30
C LYS A 207 -1.98 -14.98 3.88
N ARG A 208 -1.70 -14.01 3.01
CA ARG A 208 -0.35 -13.68 2.54
C ARG A 208 -0.14 -12.16 2.51
N ASP A 209 0.87 -11.73 1.77
CA ASP A 209 1.26 -10.34 1.60
C ASP A 209 0.52 -9.70 0.42
N ILE A 210 -0.41 -8.80 0.70
CA ILE A 210 -1.14 -8.06 -0.34
C ILE A 210 -0.23 -7.16 -1.19
N PHE A 211 0.87 -6.66 -0.61
CA PHE A 211 1.83 -5.84 -1.34
C PHE A 211 2.57 -6.67 -2.39
N LEU A 212 2.91 -7.92 -2.07
CA LEU A 212 3.50 -8.87 -3.03
C LEU A 212 2.56 -9.14 -4.20
N PHE A 213 1.29 -9.39 -3.91
CA PHE A 213 0.28 -9.57 -4.96
C PHE A 213 0.18 -8.32 -5.85
N ASN A 214 0.03 -7.14 -5.25
CA ASN A 214 -0.06 -5.88 -6.00
C ASN A 214 1.21 -5.63 -6.84
N TYR A 215 2.40 -5.94 -6.31
CA TYR A 215 3.65 -5.85 -7.07
C TYR A 215 3.64 -6.75 -8.31
N ALA A 216 3.25 -8.02 -8.16
CA ALA A 216 3.18 -8.95 -9.28
C ALA A 216 2.14 -8.52 -10.32
N ILE A 217 0.96 -8.05 -9.89
CA ILE A 217 -0.06 -7.50 -10.79
C ILE A 217 0.45 -6.27 -11.56
N LEU A 218 1.29 -5.43 -10.96
CA LEU A 218 1.85 -4.26 -11.64
C LEU A 218 3.02 -4.61 -12.56
N SER A 219 3.86 -5.57 -12.19
CA SER A 219 5.16 -5.82 -12.82
C SER A 219 5.22 -7.04 -13.74
N GLN A 220 4.26 -7.97 -13.67
CA GLN A 220 4.29 -9.26 -14.36
C GLN A 220 2.99 -9.50 -15.15
N GLN A 221 2.40 -8.44 -15.69
CA GLN A 221 1.10 -8.50 -16.36
C GLN A 221 1.14 -9.43 -17.58
N GLU A 222 2.19 -9.34 -18.39
CA GLU A 222 2.37 -10.15 -19.59
C GLU A 222 2.51 -11.63 -19.24
N GLU A 223 3.31 -11.96 -18.22
CA GLU A 223 3.51 -13.32 -17.74
C GLU A 223 2.21 -13.92 -17.17
N ILE A 224 1.47 -13.15 -16.37
CA ILE A 224 0.17 -13.56 -15.85
C ILE A 224 -0.78 -13.84 -17.01
N MET A 225 -0.88 -12.95 -18.00
CA MET A 225 -1.72 -13.16 -19.17
C MET A 225 -1.30 -14.40 -19.98
N ASN A 226 0.00 -14.64 -20.16
CA ASN A 226 0.52 -15.81 -20.87
C ASN A 226 0.21 -17.13 -20.14
N ILE A 227 0.19 -17.13 -18.80
CA ILE A 227 -0.24 -18.29 -18.01
C ILE A 227 -1.73 -18.55 -18.22
N LEU A 228 -2.54 -17.49 -18.21
CA LEU A 228 -4.00 -17.57 -18.26
C LEU A 228 -4.53 -17.88 -19.66
N ASP A 229 -3.89 -17.37 -20.71
CA ASP A 229 -4.25 -17.66 -22.11
C ASP A 229 -4.20 -19.15 -22.43
N LYS A 230 -3.30 -19.90 -21.77
CA LYS A 230 -3.21 -21.36 -21.89
C LYS A 230 -4.35 -22.10 -21.16
N LYS A 231 -5.07 -21.41 -20.28
CA LYS A 231 -6.11 -21.96 -19.41
C LYS A 231 -7.53 -21.55 -19.82
N PHE A 232 -7.70 -20.43 -20.53
CA PHE A 232 -9.01 -20.01 -21.03
C PHE A 232 -9.54 -20.98 -22.09
N THR A 233 -10.84 -21.25 -22.04
CA THR A 233 -11.52 -22.15 -22.98
C THR A 233 -12.37 -21.42 -24.02
N ASN A 234 -12.56 -20.11 -23.87
CA ASN A 234 -13.24 -19.24 -24.83
C ASN A 234 -12.87 -17.75 -24.65
N GLU A 235 -13.19 -16.94 -25.66
CA GLU A 235 -12.92 -15.49 -25.67
C GLU A 235 -13.68 -14.69 -24.62
N ASP A 236 -14.91 -15.10 -24.25
CA ASP A 236 -15.68 -14.40 -23.24
C ASP A 236 -15.02 -14.50 -21.85
N GLN A 237 -14.42 -15.65 -21.53
CA GLN A 237 -13.65 -15.84 -20.31
C GLN A 237 -12.44 -14.90 -20.27
N LYS A 238 -11.69 -14.86 -21.38
CA LYS A 238 -10.54 -13.97 -21.52
C LYS A 238 -10.95 -12.52 -21.31
N LYS A 239 -11.93 -12.03 -22.06
CA LYS A 239 -12.45 -10.67 -21.95
C LYS A 239 -12.93 -10.32 -20.54
N ASN A 240 -13.59 -11.26 -19.85
CA ASN A 240 -14.03 -11.04 -18.48
C ASN A 240 -12.86 -10.88 -17.51
N PHE A 241 -11.80 -11.70 -17.64
CA PHE A 241 -10.59 -11.56 -16.84
C PHE A 241 -9.89 -10.22 -17.13
N GLU A 242 -9.69 -9.88 -18.40
CA GLU A 242 -9.09 -8.62 -18.85
C GLU A 242 -9.80 -7.40 -18.21
N ASN A 243 -11.14 -7.40 -18.24
CA ASN A 243 -11.96 -6.36 -17.63
C ASN A 243 -11.87 -6.31 -16.09
N ARG A 244 -11.55 -7.43 -15.43
CA ARG A 244 -11.34 -7.47 -13.97
C ARG A 244 -9.95 -6.99 -13.61
N LEU A 245 -8.93 -7.39 -14.35
CA LEU A 245 -7.56 -6.92 -14.16
C LEU A 245 -7.49 -5.40 -14.29
N GLY A 246 -8.11 -4.83 -15.33
CA GLY A 246 -8.20 -3.36 -15.48
C GLY A 246 -8.86 -2.65 -14.28
N ARG A 247 -9.92 -3.24 -13.72
CA ARG A 247 -10.56 -2.72 -12.48
C ARG A 247 -9.67 -2.88 -11.25
N TYR A 248 -8.95 -3.99 -11.15
CA TYR A 248 -8.02 -4.22 -10.03
C TYR A 248 -6.88 -3.19 -10.05
N LEU A 249 -6.33 -2.89 -11.22
CA LEU A 249 -5.29 -1.89 -11.42
C LEU A 249 -5.69 -0.50 -10.90
N ILE A 250 -6.89 -0.03 -11.26
CA ILE A 250 -7.45 1.23 -10.72
C ILE A 250 -7.51 1.19 -9.19
N ARG A 251 -7.94 0.07 -8.60
CA ARG A 251 -8.05 -0.05 -7.14
C ARG A 251 -6.70 -0.09 -6.43
N ILE A 252 -5.67 -0.69 -7.03
CA ILE A 252 -4.30 -0.59 -6.50
C ILE A 252 -3.92 0.89 -6.41
N GLU A 253 -4.12 1.63 -7.51
CA GLU A 253 -3.78 3.04 -7.57
C GLU A 253 -4.57 3.89 -6.57
N GLU A 254 -5.90 3.74 -6.50
CA GLU A 254 -6.74 4.42 -5.51
C GLU A 254 -6.30 4.07 -4.07
N GLY A 255 -6.21 2.78 -3.75
CA GLY A 255 -5.92 2.31 -2.40
C GLY A 255 -4.54 2.73 -1.91
N MET A 256 -3.51 2.73 -2.78
CA MET A 256 -2.17 3.19 -2.43
C MET A 256 -2.08 4.71 -2.33
N ASN A 257 -2.74 5.45 -3.23
CA ASN A 257 -2.73 6.92 -3.19
C ASN A 257 -3.49 7.47 -1.98
N ASP A 258 -4.65 6.89 -1.67
CA ASP A 258 -5.46 7.29 -0.52
C ASP A 258 -4.75 6.91 0.79
N ALA A 259 -4.10 5.73 0.85
CA ALA A 259 -3.32 5.34 2.01
C ALA A 259 -2.06 6.22 2.20
N LYS A 260 -1.42 6.65 1.11
CA LYS A 260 -0.32 7.62 1.18
C LYS A 260 -0.77 8.97 1.76
N GLU A 261 -1.92 9.47 1.29
CA GLU A 261 -2.52 10.71 1.82
C GLU A 261 -2.96 10.55 3.29
N PHE A 262 -3.40 9.35 3.66
CA PHE A 262 -3.83 9.00 5.00
C PHE A 262 -2.68 8.92 6.01
N LEU A 263 -1.62 8.19 5.68
CA LEU A 263 -0.49 7.94 6.58
C LEU A 263 0.42 9.16 6.72
N LYS A 264 0.63 9.94 5.64
CA LYS A 264 1.52 11.12 5.59
C LYS A 264 2.92 10.89 6.15
N GLU A 265 3.40 9.66 6.14
CA GLU A 265 4.67 9.29 6.74
C GLU A 265 5.63 8.67 5.73
N ASP A 266 6.85 9.20 5.68
CA ASP A 266 7.93 8.64 4.90
C ASP A 266 8.50 7.38 5.56
N GLY A 267 8.61 6.31 4.78
CA GLY A 267 9.08 5.00 5.26
C GLY A 267 7.96 3.98 5.50
N LEU A 268 6.72 4.33 5.14
CA LEU A 268 5.59 3.42 5.10
C LEU A 268 5.04 3.30 3.67
N VAL A 269 4.56 2.11 3.34
CA VAL A 269 3.72 1.89 2.15
C VAL A 269 2.36 1.43 2.62
N GLY A 270 1.33 2.21 2.34
CA GLY A 270 -0.05 1.88 2.70
C GLY A 270 -0.85 1.37 1.50
N PHE A 271 -1.88 0.59 1.79
CA PHE A 271 -2.90 0.17 0.81
C PHE A 271 -4.24 -0.04 1.51
N PHE A 272 -5.26 0.70 1.09
CA PHE A 272 -6.65 0.40 1.47
C PHE A 272 -7.20 -0.72 0.59
N ASP A 273 -7.68 -1.79 1.22
CA ASP A 273 -8.17 -2.99 0.54
C ASP A 273 -9.58 -3.39 0.99
N GLY A 274 -10.40 -2.37 1.30
CA GLY A 274 -11.73 -2.57 1.83
C GLY A 274 -12.79 -3.02 0.83
N ARG A 275 -14.04 -3.03 1.29
CA ARG A 275 -15.19 -3.52 0.51
C ARG A 275 -15.68 -2.47 -0.48
N TYR A 276 -15.70 -2.81 -1.77
CA TYR A 276 -16.17 -1.92 -2.84
C TYR A 276 -17.60 -2.19 -3.33
N TRP A 277 -18.27 -3.23 -2.81
CA TRP A 277 -19.61 -3.60 -3.25
C TRP A 277 -20.55 -3.84 -2.06
N PRO A 278 -21.80 -3.34 -2.11
CA PRO A 278 -22.77 -3.58 -1.04
C PRO A 278 -23.15 -5.07 -1.05
N GLY A 279 -22.87 -5.77 0.05
CA GLY A 279 -23.50 -7.06 0.30
C GLY A 279 -24.96 -6.87 0.70
N GLU A 280 -25.77 -7.93 0.70
CA GLU A 280 -27.20 -7.85 1.06
C GLU A 280 -27.46 -7.22 2.44
N ASN A 281 -26.47 -7.26 3.36
CA ASN A 281 -26.62 -6.80 4.76
C ASN A 281 -25.48 -5.90 5.27
N ALA A 282 -24.70 -5.27 4.40
CA ALA A 282 -23.55 -4.46 4.87
C ALA A 282 -23.29 -3.25 3.99
N GLU A 283 -23.08 -2.11 4.67
CA GLU A 283 -22.67 -0.86 4.03
C GLU A 283 -21.31 -1.01 3.35
N VAL A 284 -21.14 -0.28 2.25
CA VAL A 284 -19.89 -0.23 1.50
C VAL A 284 -18.90 0.63 2.26
N ASN A 285 -17.74 0.07 2.60
CA ASN A 285 -16.65 0.82 3.18
C ASN A 285 -15.34 0.42 2.52
N HIS A 286 -14.87 1.25 1.60
CA HIS A 286 -13.63 1.03 0.83
C HIS A 286 -12.37 1.07 1.71
N TYR A 287 -12.50 1.56 2.95
CA TYR A 287 -11.39 1.88 3.85
C TYR A 287 -11.44 1.04 5.13
N ASP A 288 -12.33 0.05 5.23
CA ASP A 288 -12.47 -0.77 6.43
C ASP A 288 -11.22 -1.59 6.75
N ASN A 289 -10.42 -1.96 5.74
CA ASN A 289 -9.14 -2.63 5.87
C ASN A 289 -8.01 -1.75 5.33
N LEU A 290 -7.02 -1.49 6.18
CA LEU A 290 -5.77 -0.81 5.84
C LEU A 290 -4.61 -1.79 6.01
N SER A 291 -3.84 -2.02 4.95
CA SER A 291 -2.55 -2.69 5.03
C SER A 291 -1.43 -1.65 5.04
N VAL A 292 -0.45 -1.79 5.93
CA VAL A 292 0.72 -0.90 6.04
C VAL A 292 1.97 -1.76 6.07
N ASN A 293 2.93 -1.51 5.18
CA ASN A 293 4.25 -2.14 5.24
C ASN A 293 5.31 -1.14 5.68
N ILE A 294 6.05 -1.49 6.72
CA ILE A 294 7.18 -0.73 7.24
C ILE A 294 8.40 -1.07 6.38
N ILE A 295 8.90 -0.09 5.64
CA ILE A 295 10.12 -0.22 4.82
C ILE A 295 11.36 0.38 5.51
N LYS A 296 11.17 1.08 6.63
CA LYS A 296 12.24 1.58 7.50
C LYS A 296 11.98 1.14 8.95
N PRO A 297 12.46 -0.06 9.36
CA PRO A 297 12.07 -0.71 10.62
C PRO A 297 12.58 -0.01 11.89
N GLU A 298 13.52 0.93 11.75
CA GLU A 298 14.10 1.69 12.87
C GLU A 298 13.12 2.69 13.49
N LYS A 299 11.99 2.98 12.84
CA LYS A 299 10.97 3.89 13.36
C LYS A 299 9.90 3.12 14.13
N SER A 300 9.54 3.62 15.31
CA SER A 300 8.34 3.20 16.02
C SER A 300 7.10 3.61 15.22
N LEU A 301 6.16 2.68 15.01
CA LEU A 301 4.89 2.98 14.36
C LEU A 301 3.89 3.49 15.41
N GLU A 302 3.38 4.70 15.21
CA GLU A 302 2.27 5.23 15.99
C GLU A 302 0.95 4.83 15.33
N THR A 303 0.15 4.00 15.99
CA THR A 303 -1.03 3.37 15.38
C THR A 303 -2.35 4.02 15.76
N SER A 304 -2.33 5.00 16.65
CA SER A 304 -3.54 5.62 17.21
C SER A 304 -4.32 6.41 16.17
N HIS A 305 -3.61 7.21 15.38
CA HIS A 305 -4.19 8.02 14.32
C HIS A 305 -4.89 7.19 13.23
N LEU A 306 -4.52 5.91 13.06
CA LEU A 306 -5.08 5.01 12.04
C LEU A 306 -6.59 4.83 12.17
N PHE A 307 -7.15 5.09 13.35
CA PHE A 307 -8.56 4.82 13.66
C PHE A 307 -9.40 6.07 13.93
N THR A 308 -8.75 7.24 13.99
CA THR A 308 -9.36 8.54 14.29
C THR A 308 -9.25 9.51 13.12
N TYR A 309 -8.11 9.50 12.42
CA TYR A 309 -7.88 10.34 11.26
C TYR A 309 -8.78 9.93 10.08
N LYS A 310 -9.16 10.90 9.24
CA LYS A 310 -9.94 10.67 8.02
C LYS A 310 -9.48 11.64 6.93
N ILE A 311 -9.19 11.11 5.74
CA ILE A 311 -9.04 11.91 4.52
C ILE A 311 -10.42 12.40 4.03
N GLU A 312 -10.45 13.40 3.15
CA GLU A 312 -11.71 14.02 2.69
C GLU A 312 -12.68 13.03 2.06
N ARG A 313 -12.16 12.08 1.26
CA ARG A 313 -12.97 11.04 0.62
C ARG A 313 -13.61 10.08 1.62
N MET A 314 -12.91 9.74 2.70
CA MET A 314 -13.46 8.96 3.81
C MET A 314 -14.58 9.71 4.52
N LYS A 315 -14.39 11.01 4.81
CA LYS A 315 -15.41 11.85 5.47
C LYS A 315 -16.69 11.91 4.64
N ARG A 316 -16.57 12.16 3.34
CA ARG A 316 -17.70 12.24 2.40
C ARG A 316 -18.53 10.96 2.39
N ASN A 317 -17.85 9.81 2.33
CA ASN A 317 -18.50 8.51 2.24
C ASN A 317 -18.87 7.93 3.62
N LYS A 318 -18.60 8.66 4.71
CA LYS A 318 -18.76 8.19 6.10
C LYS A 318 -18.01 6.89 6.40
N ASN A 319 -16.90 6.68 5.70
CA ASN A 319 -16.06 5.51 5.84
C ASN A 319 -15.07 5.67 7.01
N GLU A 320 -14.56 4.54 7.48
CA GLU A 320 -13.58 4.48 8.57
C GLU A 320 -12.76 3.20 8.51
N VAL A 321 -11.58 3.23 9.13
CA VAL A 321 -10.77 2.04 9.33
C VAL A 321 -11.36 1.19 10.45
N LYS A 322 -11.57 -0.09 10.16
CA LYS A 322 -12.02 -1.11 11.12
C LYS A 322 -10.90 -2.09 11.46
N ARG A 323 -10.02 -2.38 10.50
CA ARG A 323 -8.87 -3.25 10.67
C ARG A 323 -7.63 -2.62 10.04
N ALA A 324 -6.51 -2.66 10.75
CA ALA A 324 -5.19 -2.37 10.23
C ALA A 324 -4.31 -3.62 10.29
N LYS A 325 -3.62 -3.94 9.21
CA LYS A 325 -2.62 -5.01 9.13
C LYS A 325 -1.25 -4.40 8.90
N ILE A 326 -0.34 -4.62 9.83
CA ILE A 326 1.01 -4.07 9.79
C ILE A 326 1.97 -5.16 9.36
N TYR A 327 2.75 -4.88 8.33
CA TYR A 327 3.75 -5.76 7.75
C TYR A 327 5.14 -5.16 7.96
N SER A 328 6.15 -6.03 8.09
CA SER A 328 7.56 -5.69 8.06
C SER A 328 8.24 -6.58 7.04
N ASP A 329 8.84 -5.98 6.01
CA ASP A 329 9.38 -6.69 4.83
C ASP A 329 8.41 -7.72 4.22
N GLY A 330 7.13 -7.36 4.18
CA GLY A 330 6.06 -8.22 3.63
C GLY A 330 5.60 -9.36 4.55
N LYS A 331 6.14 -9.47 5.76
CA LYS A 331 5.62 -10.40 6.79
C LYS A 331 4.64 -9.68 7.68
N LEU A 332 3.44 -10.23 7.86
CA LEU A 332 2.47 -9.70 8.81
C LEU A 332 3.06 -9.81 10.22
N ILE A 333 3.02 -8.72 10.98
CA ILE A 333 3.53 -8.67 12.36
C ILE A 333 2.44 -8.31 13.36
N VAL A 334 1.47 -7.48 12.97
CA VAL A 334 0.38 -7.04 13.85
C VAL A 334 -0.92 -6.91 13.08
N THR A 335 -2.01 -7.40 13.65
CA THR A 335 -3.38 -7.06 13.25
C THR A 335 -4.03 -6.24 14.35
N ILE A 336 -4.58 -5.08 14.00
CA ILE A 336 -5.33 -4.21 14.91
C ILE A 336 -6.78 -4.19 14.42
N GLU A 337 -7.72 -4.65 15.22
CA GLU A 337 -9.14 -4.74 14.83
C GLU A 337 -10.05 -4.03 15.83
N LYS A 338 -10.93 -3.16 15.33
CA LYS A 338 -12.01 -2.56 16.10
C LYS A 338 -13.11 -3.58 16.31
N ASN A 339 -13.44 -3.87 17.56
CA ASN A 339 -14.60 -4.66 17.91
C ASN A 339 -15.90 -3.83 17.87
N ASP A 340 -17.05 -4.48 18.11
CA ASP A 340 -18.37 -3.82 18.09
C ASP A 340 -18.51 -2.70 19.15
N LYS A 341 -17.70 -2.74 20.20
CA LYS A 341 -17.62 -1.70 21.25
C LYS A 341 -16.63 -0.58 20.87
N GLN A 342 -16.15 -0.54 19.64
CA GLN A 342 -15.15 0.42 19.13
C GLN A 342 -13.75 0.30 19.76
N GLN A 343 -13.49 -0.78 20.52
CA GLN A 343 -12.18 -1.02 21.15
C GLN A 343 -11.23 -1.60 20.11
N ARG A 344 -9.99 -1.11 20.10
CA ARG A 344 -8.93 -1.57 19.21
C ARG A 344 -8.18 -2.71 19.88
N ASN A 345 -8.28 -3.92 19.32
CA ASN A 345 -7.53 -5.07 19.78
C ASN A 345 -6.25 -5.25 18.97
N TYR A 346 -5.10 -5.20 19.64
CA TYR A 346 -3.79 -5.45 19.06
C TYR A 346 -3.44 -6.93 19.22
N CYS A 347 -3.27 -7.62 18.09
CA CYS A 347 -2.84 -9.01 18.04
C CYS A 347 -1.54 -9.15 17.24
N PHE A 348 -0.49 -9.65 17.88
CA PHE A 348 0.83 -9.86 17.31
C PHE A 348 0.98 -11.28 16.77
N GLU A 349 1.66 -11.41 15.64
CA GLU A 349 2.07 -12.72 15.14
C GLU A 349 3.17 -13.31 16.05
N LYS A 350 3.27 -14.64 16.13
CA LYS A 350 4.21 -15.31 17.05
C LYS A 350 5.67 -14.98 16.80
N ASP A 351 6.04 -14.68 15.56
CA ASP A 351 7.38 -14.30 15.13
C ASP A 351 7.52 -12.79 14.87
N ALA A 352 6.59 -11.98 15.39
CA ALA A 352 6.60 -10.53 15.21
C ALA A 352 7.83 -9.91 15.89
N ILE A 353 8.49 -9.00 15.16
CA ILE A 353 9.57 -8.16 15.68
C ILE A 353 9.24 -6.72 15.31
N CYS A 354 8.90 -5.89 16.29
CA CYS A 354 8.56 -4.48 16.06
C CYS A 354 8.58 -3.61 17.30
N ASN A 355 8.73 -2.30 17.09
CA ASN A 355 8.44 -1.27 18.08
C ASN A 355 7.13 -0.58 17.73
N MET A 356 6.21 -0.47 18.69
CA MET A 356 4.90 0.13 18.50
C MET A 356 4.56 1.09 19.63
N LYS A 357 3.93 2.22 19.28
CA LYS A 357 3.43 3.18 20.27
C LYS A 357 1.91 3.16 20.29
N ILE A 358 1.35 2.86 21.45
CA ILE A 358 -0.09 2.77 21.68
C ILE A 358 -0.53 3.99 22.47
N GLU A 359 -1.63 4.60 22.06
CA GLU A 359 -2.23 5.78 22.71
C GLU A 359 -3.66 5.51 23.16
N TRP A 360 -4.05 6.08 24.29
CA TRP A 360 -5.44 6.22 24.72
C TRP A 360 -5.65 7.51 25.51
N SER A 361 -6.90 7.90 25.72
CA SER A 361 -7.25 9.05 26.57
C SER A 361 -7.73 8.58 27.94
N ALA A 362 -7.39 9.34 28.98
CA ALA A 362 -7.85 9.14 30.36
C ALA A 362 -8.12 10.50 31.03
N GLU A 363 -8.65 10.51 32.24
CA GLU A 363 -8.81 11.71 33.06
C GLU A 363 -7.76 11.73 34.19
N ASP A 364 -7.08 12.87 34.36
CA ASP A 364 -6.19 13.10 35.51
C ASP A 364 -6.97 13.26 36.82
N GLU A 365 -6.27 13.38 37.96
CA GLU A 365 -6.90 13.58 39.28
C GLU A 365 -7.81 14.82 39.36
N LYS A 366 -7.64 15.78 38.45
CA LYS A 366 -8.41 17.03 38.37
C LYS A 366 -9.58 16.93 37.37
N GLY A 367 -9.76 15.78 36.71
CA GLY A 367 -10.78 15.54 35.69
C GLY A 367 -10.44 16.13 34.31
N ASN A 368 -9.18 16.47 34.05
CA ASN A 368 -8.75 16.93 32.73
C ASN A 368 -8.43 15.72 31.84
N SER A 369 -8.85 15.78 30.58
CA SER A 369 -8.47 14.78 29.57
C SER A 369 -6.96 14.83 29.32
N VAL A 370 -6.30 13.69 29.43
CA VAL A 370 -4.88 13.51 29.14
C VAL A 370 -4.67 12.39 28.12
N ASN A 371 -3.63 12.52 27.29
CA ASN A 371 -3.25 11.49 26.34
C ASN A 371 -2.13 10.64 26.93
N CYS A 372 -2.42 9.35 27.08
CA CYS A 372 -1.54 8.35 27.65
C CYS A 372 -0.90 7.54 26.53
N PHE A 373 0.38 7.21 26.67
CA PHE A 373 1.10 6.39 25.72
C PHE A 373 1.92 5.30 26.41
N ILE A 374 2.02 4.14 25.74
CA ILE A 374 3.03 3.13 26.04
C ILE A 374 3.75 2.74 24.76
N SER A 375 5.06 2.51 24.88
CA SER A 375 5.88 1.92 23.84
C SER A 375 6.04 0.44 24.11
N LEU A 376 5.83 -0.38 23.08
CA LEU A 376 6.00 -1.83 23.14
C LEU A 376 7.19 -2.23 22.27
N ASN A 377 8.05 -3.08 22.81
CA ASN A 377 9.07 -3.79 22.06
C ASN A 377 8.65 -5.26 21.98
N VAL A 378 8.30 -5.70 20.77
CA VAL A 378 7.86 -7.08 20.52
C VAL A 378 8.99 -7.82 19.85
N ASN A 379 9.32 -9.00 20.40
CA ASN A 379 10.34 -9.88 19.84
C ASN A 379 9.92 -11.34 19.98
N SER A 380 9.42 -11.93 18.89
CA SER A 380 9.13 -13.36 18.76
C SER A 380 8.22 -13.91 19.87
N GLY A 381 7.11 -13.23 20.11
CA GLY A 381 6.10 -13.63 21.12
C GLY A 381 6.32 -13.00 22.49
N ASP A 382 7.51 -12.46 22.78
CA ASP A 382 7.76 -11.69 23.98
C ASP A 382 7.38 -10.21 23.74
N ILE A 383 6.53 -9.65 24.60
CA ILE A 383 6.11 -8.25 24.55
C ILE A 383 6.68 -7.56 25.79
N LYS A 384 7.61 -6.62 25.57
CA LYS A 384 8.16 -5.77 26.63
C LYS A 384 7.54 -4.38 26.59
N VAL A 385 7.14 -3.89 27.75
CA VAL A 385 6.73 -2.49 27.91
C VAL A 385 8.00 -1.66 28.11
N GLY A 386 8.20 -0.70 27.22
CA GLY A 386 9.29 0.27 27.28
C GLY A 386 8.86 1.52 28.03
N GLN A 387 8.84 2.66 27.33
CA GLN A 387 8.52 3.97 27.90
C GLN A 387 7.00 4.18 28.00
N ALA A 388 6.54 4.73 29.13
CA ALA A 388 5.18 5.20 29.35
C ALA A 388 5.17 6.73 29.51
N THR A 389 4.22 7.41 28.86
CA THR A 389 4.14 8.88 28.93
C THR A 389 2.72 9.41 29.07
N ILE A 390 2.57 10.57 29.72
CA ILE A 390 1.34 11.37 29.76
C ILE A 390 1.63 12.70 29.08
N ASN A 391 0.88 13.04 28.03
CA ASN A 391 1.08 14.27 27.25
C ASN A 391 2.54 14.49 26.77
N GLY A 392 3.30 13.40 26.64
CA GLY A 392 4.71 13.42 26.25
C GLY A 392 5.72 13.47 27.40
N GLU A 393 5.29 13.54 28.65
CA GLU A 393 6.15 13.48 29.85
C GLU A 393 6.27 12.04 30.36
N ASP A 394 7.48 11.62 30.73
CA ASP A 394 7.77 10.27 31.21
C ASP A 394 7.19 10.01 32.59
N ILE A 395 6.56 8.84 32.74
CA ILE A 395 5.98 8.42 34.02
C ILE A 395 6.27 6.95 34.33
N GLY A 396 6.09 6.58 35.60
CA GLY A 396 6.23 5.20 36.07
C GLY A 396 5.13 4.27 35.55
N LEU A 397 5.44 2.97 35.50
CA LEU A 397 4.51 1.95 35.01
C LEU A 397 3.31 1.77 35.97
N GLU A 398 3.48 2.07 37.25
CA GLU A 398 2.41 2.03 38.25
C GLU A 398 1.40 3.16 38.04
N GLU A 399 1.87 4.36 37.69
CA GLU A 399 1.00 5.52 37.43
C GLU A 399 0.21 5.33 36.13
N ILE A 400 0.88 4.83 35.07
CA ILE A 400 0.20 4.58 33.78
C ILE A 400 -0.80 3.44 33.92
N LEU A 401 -0.54 2.44 34.78
CA LEU A 401 -1.48 1.35 35.05
C LEU A 401 -2.78 1.89 35.63
N GLU A 402 -2.71 2.86 36.53
CA GLU A 402 -3.91 3.42 37.16
C GLU A 402 -4.78 4.19 36.15
N LEU A 403 -4.15 4.89 35.20
CA LEU A 403 -4.85 5.50 34.06
C LEU A 403 -5.35 4.45 33.06
N ALA A 404 -4.65 3.33 32.91
CA ALA A 404 -5.09 2.20 32.08
C ALA A 404 -6.34 1.51 32.65
N ARG A 405 -6.63 1.60 33.96
CA ARG A 405 -7.90 1.11 34.53
C ARG A 405 -9.11 1.90 34.04
N GLN A 406 -8.91 3.17 33.64
CA GLN A 406 -9.94 3.98 33.00
C GLN A 406 -10.12 3.65 31.51
N ASN A 407 -9.17 2.92 30.90
CA ASN A 407 -9.17 2.61 29.48
C ASN A 407 -10.40 1.80 29.07
N LYS A 408 -11.10 2.29 28.04
CA LYS A 408 -12.20 1.57 27.40
C LYS A 408 -11.91 1.24 25.94
N ASP A 409 -10.80 1.69 25.39
CA ASP A 409 -10.59 1.79 23.95
C ASP A 409 -9.54 0.83 23.39
N VAL A 410 -8.77 0.16 24.25
CA VAL A 410 -7.61 -0.65 23.87
C VAL A 410 -7.69 -2.03 24.51
N LEU A 411 -7.51 -3.04 23.67
CA LEU A 411 -7.28 -4.42 24.07
C LEU A 411 -5.91 -4.89 23.56
N MET A 412 -5.24 -5.72 24.34
CA MET A 412 -3.95 -6.33 24.01
C MET A 412 -4.12 -7.84 24.06
N GLU A 413 -3.94 -8.52 22.92
CA GLU A 413 -4.17 -9.97 22.82
C GLU A 413 -5.53 -10.42 23.38
N GLY A 414 -6.57 -9.59 23.18
CA GLY A 414 -7.93 -9.83 23.67
C GLY A 414 -8.18 -9.48 25.14
N LYS A 415 -7.17 -9.04 25.90
CA LYS A 415 -7.30 -8.60 27.30
C LYS A 415 -7.46 -7.08 27.39
N ILE A 416 -8.11 -6.60 28.44
CA ILE A 416 -8.18 -5.14 28.66
C ILE A 416 -6.78 -4.64 29.04
N LEU A 417 -6.44 -3.41 28.62
CA LEU A 417 -5.09 -2.86 28.77
C LEU A 417 -4.52 -2.96 30.20
N HIS A 418 -5.31 -2.66 31.24
CA HIS A 418 -4.83 -2.77 32.62
C HIS A 418 -4.54 -4.20 33.05
N GLU A 419 -5.37 -5.18 32.67
CA GLU A 419 -5.14 -6.60 32.96
C GLU A 419 -3.84 -7.08 32.30
N PHE A 420 -3.58 -6.64 31.06
CA PHE A 420 -2.32 -6.93 30.36
C PHE A 420 -1.10 -6.34 31.09
N LEU A 421 -1.20 -5.09 31.56
CA LEU A 421 -0.10 -4.43 32.29
C LEU A 421 0.14 -5.04 33.67
N GLU A 422 -0.91 -5.43 34.39
CA GLU A 422 -0.81 -6.13 35.67
C GLU A 422 -0.09 -7.46 35.52
N GLU A 423 -0.48 -8.28 34.55
CA GLU A 423 0.22 -9.55 34.28
C GLU A 423 1.69 -9.36 33.89
N TYR A 424 2.00 -8.30 33.12
CA TYR A 424 3.38 -7.98 32.77
C TYR A 424 4.22 -7.64 34.00
N LEU A 425 3.68 -6.82 34.92
CA LEU A 425 4.35 -6.47 36.17
C LEU A 425 4.56 -7.69 37.07
N GLU A 426 3.56 -8.57 37.20
CA GLU A 426 3.70 -9.81 37.97
C GLU A 426 4.79 -10.73 37.42
N GLN A 427 4.86 -10.86 36.09
CA GLN A 427 5.90 -11.66 35.42
C GLN A 427 7.29 -11.05 35.57
N ASP A 428 7.41 -9.73 35.49
CA ASP A 428 8.70 -9.03 35.66
C ASP A 428 9.23 -9.24 37.09
N VAL A 429 8.38 -9.08 38.10
CA VAL A 429 8.72 -9.34 39.52
C VAL A 429 9.14 -10.79 39.73
N GLN A 430 8.37 -11.77 39.22
CA GLN A 430 8.71 -13.19 39.34
C GLN A 430 10.06 -13.52 38.68
N SER A 431 10.35 -12.92 37.53
CA SER A 431 11.62 -13.12 36.81
C SER A 431 12.82 -12.57 37.59
N GLN A 432 12.65 -11.41 38.25
CA GLN A 432 13.68 -10.81 39.09
C GLN A 432 13.92 -11.65 40.35
N GLU A 433 12.86 -12.15 41.00
CA GLU A 433 12.97 -13.04 42.15
C GLU A 433 13.70 -14.35 41.81
N ASP A 434 13.43 -14.95 40.64
CA ASP A 434 14.09 -16.17 40.20
C ASP A 434 15.57 -15.95 39.86
N ILE A 435 15.95 -14.76 39.35
CA ILE A 435 17.35 -14.37 39.16
C ILE A 435 18.05 -14.22 40.50
N ILE A 436 17.43 -13.53 41.47
CA ILE A 436 17.99 -13.33 42.82
C ILE A 436 18.18 -14.69 43.52
N LYS A 437 17.18 -15.58 43.45
CA LYS A 437 17.30 -16.95 43.99
C LYS A 437 18.42 -17.76 43.35
N ARG A 438 18.63 -17.66 42.03
CA ARG A 438 19.78 -18.33 41.37
C ARG A 438 21.12 -17.76 41.80
N CYS A 439 21.19 -16.46 42.07
CA CYS A 439 22.38 -15.82 42.62
C CYS A 439 22.65 -16.26 44.07
N ASP A 440 21.59 -16.47 44.87
CA ASP A 440 21.69 -16.89 46.28
C ASP A 440 21.92 -18.41 46.45
N GLU A 441 21.48 -19.25 45.50
CA GLU A 441 21.66 -20.72 45.52
C GLU A 441 23.05 -21.20 45.06
N THR A 442 24.02 -20.30 44.87
CA THR A 442 25.41 -20.67 44.56
C THR A 442 26.33 -20.50 45.79
N PRO A 443 26.39 -21.46 46.74
CA PRO A 443 27.49 -21.52 47.68
C PRO A 443 28.73 -22.03 46.93
N GLY A 444 29.79 -21.22 46.95
CA GLY A 444 30.92 -21.30 46.02
C GLY A 444 31.46 -22.71 45.72
N THR A 445 31.62 -23.01 44.44
CA THR A 445 32.87 -23.53 43.84
C THR A 445 32.73 -23.64 42.32
N LYS A 446 33.75 -23.10 41.61
CA LYS A 446 34.07 -23.23 40.17
C LYS A 446 33.19 -22.45 39.19
N LEU A 447 33.43 -21.15 39.15
CA LEU A 447 33.35 -20.30 37.94
C LEU A 447 34.61 -20.53 37.09
N ASP A 448 34.72 -21.70 36.48
CA ASP A 448 35.61 -21.94 35.34
C ASP A 448 34.81 -22.87 34.42
N ASN A 449 34.48 -22.41 33.20
CA ASN A 449 33.71 -23.09 32.13
C ASN A 449 32.29 -22.57 31.84
N LEU A 450 32.05 -21.26 31.91
CA LEU A 450 31.18 -20.63 30.91
C LEU A 450 32.06 -19.69 30.08
N GLU A 451 32.20 -19.99 28.78
CA GLU A 451 32.75 -19.09 27.76
C GLU A 451 31.80 -17.89 27.58
N ILE A 452 31.77 -17.01 28.58
CA ILE A 452 31.28 -15.65 28.45
C ILE A 452 32.55 -14.80 28.50
N GLY A 453 32.80 -14.05 27.42
CA GLY A 453 33.94 -13.17 27.30
C GLY A 453 34.10 -12.30 28.55
N GLN A 454 35.27 -12.40 29.17
CA GLN A 454 35.66 -11.65 30.36
C GLN A 454 35.52 -10.14 30.12
N PHE A 455 34.55 -9.52 30.77
CA PHE A 455 34.71 -8.16 31.28
C PHE A 455 34.96 -8.28 32.78
N SER A 456 36.22 -8.18 33.18
CA SER A 456 36.59 -8.04 34.60
C SER A 456 36.43 -6.58 34.99
N PHE A 457 35.41 -6.26 35.78
CA PHE A 457 35.49 -5.11 36.67
C PHE A 457 36.15 -5.60 37.96
N SER A 458 37.48 -5.43 38.04
CA SER A 458 38.12 -5.37 39.35
C SER A 458 37.80 -3.99 39.92
N PRO A 459 37.26 -3.86 41.16
CA PRO A 459 37.29 -2.58 41.84
C PRO A 459 38.76 -2.19 41.99
N LEU A 460 39.12 -1.03 41.45
CA LEU A 460 40.46 -0.45 41.59
C LEU A 460 40.80 -0.38 43.08
N SER A 461 42.02 -0.77 43.42
CA SER A 461 42.54 -0.58 44.78
C SER A 461 42.58 0.93 45.11
N GLU A 462 42.52 1.29 46.40
CA GLU A 462 42.58 2.72 46.82
C GLU A 462 43.84 3.43 46.27
N GLU A 463 44.94 2.70 46.06
CA GLU A 463 46.15 3.21 45.40
C GLU A 463 45.96 3.49 43.90
N GLU A 464 45.18 2.68 43.19
CA GLU A 464 44.86 2.89 41.78
C GLU A 464 43.84 4.02 41.57
N ILE A 465 42.93 4.24 42.53
CA ILE A 465 41.98 5.37 42.52
C ILE A 465 42.74 6.70 42.73
N GLU A 466 43.69 6.75 43.66
CA GLU A 466 44.52 7.94 43.88
C GLU A 466 45.44 8.25 42.68
N GLU A 467 45.85 7.25 41.90
CA GLU A 467 46.67 7.44 40.70
C GLU A 467 45.85 7.86 39.46
N GLU A 468 44.59 7.41 39.38
CA GLU A 468 43.63 7.83 38.34
C GLU A 468 43.14 9.27 38.59
N GLU A 469 42.82 9.65 39.84
CA GLU A 469 42.46 11.03 40.21
C GLU A 469 43.63 12.01 39.98
N ARG A 470 44.88 11.57 40.22
CA ARG A 470 46.08 12.37 39.94
C ARG A 470 46.29 12.58 38.43
N ARG A 471 46.00 11.55 37.60
CA ARG A 471 46.03 11.65 36.13
C ARG A 471 44.93 12.56 35.58
N GLU A 472 43.73 12.56 36.15
CA GLU A 472 42.66 13.49 35.76
C GLU A 472 42.98 14.94 36.14
N TYR A 473 43.60 15.16 37.30
CA TYR A 473 44.00 16.50 37.74
C TYR A 473 45.10 17.09 36.84
N GLU A 474 46.12 16.31 36.47
CA GLU A 474 47.19 16.74 35.57
C GLU A 474 46.69 17.01 34.13
N ASN A 475 45.72 16.24 33.64
CA ASN A 475 45.10 16.45 32.33
C ASN A 475 44.19 17.70 32.29
N SER A 476 43.51 18.02 33.40
CA SER A 476 42.68 19.25 33.50
C SER A 476 43.50 20.54 33.47
N TRP A 477 44.74 20.49 34.00
CA TRP A 477 45.68 21.60 33.98
C TRP A 477 46.35 21.80 32.61
N ALA A 478 46.57 20.72 31.86
CA ALA A 478 47.06 20.78 30.48
C ALA A 478 46.02 21.34 29.50
N ALA A 479 44.72 21.15 29.76
CA ALA A 479 43.62 21.61 28.91
C ALA A 479 43.20 23.08 29.14
N SER A 480 43.57 23.68 30.27
CA SER A 480 43.24 25.08 30.61
C SER A 480 44.38 26.08 30.32
N GLY A 481 45.48 25.60 29.73
CA GLY A 481 46.69 26.37 29.47
C GLY A 481 47.02 26.63 28.00
N ARG A 482 46.05 26.85 27.10
CA ARG A 482 46.27 27.48 25.78
C ARG A 482 45.01 28.18 25.27
N GLY A 483 45.04 29.52 25.28
CA GLY A 483 44.13 30.39 24.52
C GLY A 483 43.10 31.10 25.36
#